data_AF-A0A5Q4GYL0-F1
#
_entry.id   AF-A0A5Q4GYL0-F1
#
_cell.length_a   1.000
_cell.length_b   1.000
_cell.length_c   1.000
_cell.angle_alpha   90.00
_cell.angle_beta   90.00
_cell.angle_gamma   90.00
#
_symmetry.space_group_name_H-M   'P 1'
#
loop_
_entity.id
_entity.type
_entity.pdbx_description
1 polymer ?
#
loop_
_entity_poly.entity_id
_entity_poly.type
_entity_poly.pdbx_seq_one_letter_code
_entity_poly.pdbx_strand_id
1 'polypeptide(L)'
;MKNIPVGGDVFLFLLSDGKVHKPVELPEQITLGHLITEYEESVADSLEESTRYTIGVHTRHLKRLLGEALDPCSINLQRLDDYIRTRQGEQTQRGTNVTSATVRKEITTLRAIWNWSVGRYELGDFPSVKKLSYAKSDEKPPFQTYEQIHRQIECGGLTDQQQHELWEALFLSLNEVAELLKYVRKAAVQPFVYTRFPTPSLCAILFTLAAMPHRQSPSKRPAVVRNSTERPQRRRISCWSTRCQGSKLASKIPLMRHCVRRLPTPADRKSGRCARPCGHSVMGSASS
;
A
#
# COMPACT_ATOMS: atom_id res chain seq x y z
N MET A 1 14.35 54.10 -47.11
CA MET A 1 13.05 53.61 -46.59
C MET A 1 13.22 52.15 -46.21
N LYS A 2 13.06 51.79 -44.92
CA LYS A 2 13.12 50.38 -44.48
C LYS A 2 11.78 49.72 -44.83
N ASN A 3 11.81 48.61 -45.56
CA ASN A 3 10.61 47.86 -45.94
C ASN A 3 9.96 47.24 -44.70
N ILE A 4 8.67 47.52 -44.46
CA ILE A 4 7.90 46.93 -43.38
C ILE A 4 7.55 45.49 -43.78
N PRO A 5 7.84 44.47 -42.94
CA PRO A 5 7.49 43.09 -43.25
C PRO A 5 5.97 42.93 -43.37
N VAL A 6 5.51 42.32 -44.47
CA VAL A 6 4.09 42.09 -44.75
C VAL A 6 3.52 41.17 -43.67
N GLY A 7 2.56 41.67 -42.89
CA GLY A 7 1.90 40.92 -41.80
C GLY A 7 2.54 41.11 -40.41
N GLY A 8 3.59 41.92 -40.28
CA GLY A 8 4.16 42.27 -38.97
C GLY A 8 3.36 43.37 -38.25
N ASP A 9 3.31 43.31 -36.92
CA ASP A 9 2.80 44.41 -36.10
C ASP A 9 3.69 45.65 -36.28
N VAL A 10 3.16 46.67 -36.96
CA VAL A 10 3.85 47.93 -37.25
C VAL A 10 4.29 48.63 -35.97
N PHE A 11 3.49 48.50 -34.90
CA PHE A 11 3.78 49.16 -33.62
C PHE A 11 4.99 48.51 -32.95
N LEU A 12 5.03 47.17 -32.92
CA LEU A 12 6.18 46.42 -32.38
C LEU A 12 7.45 46.66 -33.22
N PHE A 13 7.33 46.78 -34.54
CA PHE A 13 8.46 47.09 -35.43
C PHE A 13 9.05 48.49 -35.20
N LEU A 14 8.20 49.49 -34.95
CA LEU A 14 8.64 50.85 -34.61
C LEU A 14 9.28 50.92 -33.22
N LEU A 15 8.71 50.23 -32.23
CA LEU A 15 9.30 50.13 -30.88
C LEU A 15 10.65 49.39 -30.86
N SER A 16 10.89 48.50 -31.82
CA SER A 16 12.11 47.71 -31.95
C SER A 16 13.20 48.35 -32.84
N ASP A 17 13.04 49.62 -33.24
CA ASP A 17 13.95 50.35 -34.14
C ASP A 17 14.25 49.61 -35.47
N GLY A 18 13.25 48.87 -35.96
CA GLY A 18 13.34 48.06 -37.17
C GLY A 18 14.19 46.79 -37.04
N LYS A 19 14.50 46.33 -35.82
CA LYS A 19 15.06 45.00 -35.57
C LYS A 19 13.91 44.00 -35.48
N VAL A 20 13.84 43.08 -36.43
CA VAL A 20 12.92 41.94 -36.37
C VAL A 20 13.46 41.00 -35.30
N HIS A 21 12.98 41.14 -34.07
CA HIS A 21 13.22 40.13 -33.05
C HIS A 21 12.56 38.83 -33.53
N LYS A 22 13.35 37.75 -33.56
CA LYS A 22 12.86 36.39 -33.81
C LYS A 22 11.58 36.18 -32.98
N PRO A 23 10.50 35.57 -33.51
CA PRO A 23 9.28 35.33 -32.74
C PRO A 23 9.67 34.82 -31.36
N VAL A 24 9.24 35.53 -30.32
CA VAL A 24 9.52 35.13 -28.95
C VAL A 24 8.86 33.77 -28.79
N GLU A 25 9.67 32.71 -28.85
CA GLU A 25 9.24 31.37 -28.48
C GLU A 25 8.82 31.50 -27.02
N LEU A 26 7.51 31.52 -26.79
CA LEU A 26 6.99 31.54 -25.44
C LEU A 26 7.56 30.30 -24.74
N PRO A 27 8.15 30.45 -23.54
CA PRO A 27 8.68 29.31 -22.82
C PRO A 27 7.55 28.29 -22.71
N GLU A 28 7.84 27.07 -23.15
CA GLU A 28 6.88 25.97 -23.15
C GLU A 28 6.38 25.82 -21.71
N GLN A 29 5.10 26.12 -21.48
CA GLN A 29 4.54 26.11 -20.12
C GLN A 29 4.66 24.68 -19.60
N ILE A 30 5.46 24.51 -18.55
CA ILE A 30 5.65 23.21 -17.92
C ILE A 30 4.31 22.76 -17.36
N THR A 31 3.86 21.59 -17.79
CA THR A 31 2.63 20.98 -17.29
C THR A 31 2.95 19.91 -16.25
N LEU A 32 1.97 19.59 -15.40
CA LEU A 32 2.05 18.47 -14.46
C LEU A 32 2.33 17.15 -15.20
N GLY A 33 1.75 16.97 -16.38
CA GLY A 33 2.00 15.84 -17.26
C GLY A 33 3.46 15.67 -17.62
N HIS A 34 4.07 16.77 -18.07
CA HIS A 34 5.49 16.82 -18.43
C HIS A 34 6.39 16.54 -17.21
N LEU A 35 6.15 17.20 -16.08
CA LEU A 35 6.92 16.95 -14.84
C LEU A 35 6.90 15.49 -14.41
N ILE A 36 5.72 14.86 -14.47
CA ILE A 36 5.56 13.45 -14.10
C ILE A 36 6.34 12.55 -15.06
N THR A 37 6.23 12.80 -16.36
CA THR A 37 6.91 12.00 -17.38
C THR A 37 8.42 12.08 -17.21
N GLU A 38 8.99 13.28 -17.08
CA GLU A 38 10.43 13.42 -16.87
C GLU A 38 10.90 12.80 -15.54
N TYR A 39 10.10 12.92 -14.48
CA TYR A 39 10.43 12.26 -13.21
C TYR A 39 10.50 10.74 -13.38
N GLU A 40 9.48 10.14 -13.99
CA GLU A 40 9.40 8.69 -14.23
C GLU A 40 10.57 8.19 -15.09
N GLU A 41 10.95 8.94 -16.12
CA GLU A 41 12.13 8.65 -16.94
C GLU A 41 13.42 8.75 -16.12
N SER A 42 13.57 9.77 -15.28
CA SER A 42 14.78 9.98 -14.47
C SER A 42 15.02 8.87 -13.43
N VAL A 43 13.97 8.19 -12.98
CA VAL A 43 14.05 7.13 -11.97
C VAL A 43 13.89 5.73 -12.56
N ALA A 44 13.74 5.60 -13.88
CA ALA A 44 13.43 4.34 -14.57
C ALA A 44 14.45 3.23 -14.26
N ASP A 45 15.74 3.58 -14.20
CA ASP A 45 16.82 2.61 -13.94
C ASP A 45 17.27 2.58 -12.48
N SER A 46 16.83 3.54 -11.65
CA SER A 46 17.28 3.68 -10.26
C SER A 46 16.39 2.95 -9.26
N LEU A 47 15.17 2.56 -9.65
CA LEU A 47 14.17 2.00 -8.73
C LEU A 47 13.76 0.58 -9.14
N GLU A 48 13.46 -0.25 -8.13
CA GLU A 48 12.87 -1.57 -8.34
C GLU A 48 11.57 -1.47 -9.15
N GLU A 49 11.32 -2.47 -10.02
CA GLU A 49 10.14 -2.55 -10.88
C GLU A 49 8.82 -2.40 -10.10
N SER A 50 8.72 -3.02 -8.92
CA SER A 50 7.54 -2.92 -8.04
C SER A 50 7.26 -1.48 -7.58
N THR A 51 8.32 -0.72 -7.31
CA THR A 51 8.25 0.68 -6.89
C THR A 51 7.85 1.56 -8.07
N ARG A 52 8.44 1.34 -9.24
CA ARG A 52 8.07 2.05 -10.48
C ARG A 52 6.62 1.80 -10.86
N TYR A 53 6.17 0.55 -10.79
CA TYR A 53 4.77 0.21 -11.00
C TYR A 53 3.84 0.99 -10.06
N THR A 54 4.19 1.06 -8.77
CA THR A 54 3.40 1.78 -7.76
C THR A 54 3.35 3.28 -8.04
N ILE A 55 4.50 3.89 -8.38
CA ILE A 55 4.58 5.29 -8.81
C ILE A 55 3.66 5.52 -10.01
N GLY A 56 3.76 4.67 -11.05
CA GLY A 56 2.93 4.77 -12.25
C GLY A 56 1.42 4.65 -11.98
N VAL A 57 1.01 3.90 -10.96
CA VAL A 57 -0.39 3.87 -10.51
C VAL A 57 -0.78 5.20 -9.86
N HIS A 58 0.06 5.73 -8.98
CA HIS A 58 -0.20 7.00 -8.30
C HIS A 58 -0.26 8.17 -9.27
N THR A 59 0.70 8.27 -10.19
CA THR A 59 0.78 9.34 -11.19
C THR A 59 -0.37 9.29 -12.19
N ARG A 60 -0.84 8.10 -12.58
CA ARG A 60 -2.05 7.96 -13.40
C ARG A 60 -3.29 8.54 -12.73
N HIS A 61 -3.45 8.34 -11.42
CA HIS A 61 -4.56 8.93 -10.67
C HIS A 61 -4.44 10.45 -10.56
N LEU A 62 -3.23 10.95 -10.31
CA LEU A 62 -2.94 12.38 -10.27
C LEU A 62 -3.24 13.05 -11.62
N LYS A 63 -2.71 12.54 -12.74
CA LYS A 63 -2.97 13.06 -14.09
C LYS A 63 -4.47 13.07 -14.42
N ARG A 64 -5.18 11.98 -14.10
CA ARG A 64 -6.62 11.85 -14.40
C ARG A 64 -7.49 12.85 -13.62
N LEU A 65 -7.20 13.08 -12.34
CA LEU A 65 -8.06 13.89 -11.47
C LEU A 65 -7.63 15.36 -11.37
N LEU A 66 -6.33 15.66 -11.37
CA LEU A 66 -5.83 17.05 -11.35
C LEU A 66 -5.80 17.67 -12.76
N GLY A 67 -5.62 16.83 -13.78
CA GLY A 67 -5.43 17.22 -15.18
C GLY A 67 -3.97 17.15 -15.60
N GLU A 68 -3.71 16.55 -16.77
CA GLU A 68 -2.35 16.42 -17.30
C GLU A 68 -1.76 17.76 -17.76
N ALA A 69 -2.59 18.62 -18.36
CA ALA A 69 -2.20 19.96 -18.80
C ALA A 69 -2.20 21.01 -17.66
N LEU A 70 -2.33 20.58 -16.40
CA LEU A 70 -2.36 21.48 -15.26
C LEU A 70 -1.02 22.18 -15.09
N ASP A 71 -1.03 23.51 -14.95
CA ASP A 71 0.14 24.27 -14.51
C ASP A 71 0.50 23.87 -13.06
N PRO A 72 1.69 23.32 -12.81
CA PRO A 72 2.15 22.96 -11.47
C PRO A 72 2.03 24.12 -10.48
N CYS A 73 2.37 25.35 -10.88
CA CYS A 73 2.33 26.53 -10.00
C CYS A 73 0.91 26.87 -9.51
N SER A 74 -0.13 26.38 -10.20
CA SER A 74 -1.52 26.54 -9.78
C SER A 74 -1.97 25.56 -8.69
N ILE A 75 -1.14 24.57 -8.31
CA ILE A 75 -1.46 23.60 -7.26
C ILE A 75 -1.40 24.28 -5.89
N ASN A 76 -2.57 24.45 -5.28
CA ASN A 76 -2.74 25.03 -3.93
C ASN A 76 -3.47 24.05 -3.00
N LEU A 77 -3.63 24.43 -1.72
CA LEU A 77 -4.29 23.58 -0.71
C LEU A 77 -5.71 23.19 -1.11
N GLN A 78 -6.51 24.12 -1.61
CA GLN A 78 -7.90 23.85 -2.00
C GLN A 78 -7.96 22.78 -3.10
N ARG A 79 -7.11 22.89 -4.12
CA ARG A 79 -7.07 21.91 -5.22
C ARG A 79 -6.64 20.52 -4.74
N LEU A 80 -5.71 20.46 -3.78
CA LEU A 80 -5.31 19.19 -3.17
C LEU A 80 -6.42 18.59 -2.30
N ASP A 81 -7.17 19.39 -1.55
CA ASP A 81 -8.34 18.92 -0.79
C ASP A 81 -9.45 18.42 -1.72
N ASP A 82 -9.68 19.09 -2.86
CA ASP A 82 -10.64 18.65 -3.88
C ASP A 82 -10.22 17.33 -4.52
N TYR A 83 -8.92 17.16 -4.80
CA TYR A 83 -8.37 15.88 -5.22
C TYR A 83 -8.61 14.79 -4.17
N ILE A 84 -8.29 15.06 -2.90
CA ILE A 84 -8.47 14.08 -1.80
C ILE A 84 -9.93 13.65 -1.70
N ARG A 85 -10.85 14.62 -1.67
CA ARG A 85 -12.30 14.35 -1.55
C ARG A 85 -12.82 13.52 -2.72
N THR A 86 -12.43 13.90 -3.94
CA THR A 86 -12.83 13.20 -5.16
C THR A 86 -12.30 11.76 -5.14
N ARG A 87 -11.00 11.61 -4.84
CA ARG A 87 -10.34 10.30 -4.82
C ARG A 87 -10.90 9.38 -3.74
N GLN A 88 -11.18 9.89 -2.55
CA GLN A 88 -11.77 9.12 -1.45
C GLN A 88 -13.21 8.69 -1.74
N GLY A 89 -13.94 9.41 -2.61
CA GLY A 89 -15.28 9.02 -3.06
C GLY A 89 -15.29 7.92 -4.11
N GLU A 90 -14.14 7.55 -4.69
CA GLU A 90 -14.05 6.49 -5.69
C GLU A 90 -14.11 5.10 -5.05
N GLN A 91 -14.76 4.16 -5.74
CA GLN A 91 -14.78 2.76 -5.38
C GLN A 91 -13.53 2.03 -5.86
N THR A 92 -13.00 1.17 -5.02
CA THR A 92 -11.97 0.19 -5.35
C THR A 92 -12.59 -1.01 -6.06
N GLN A 93 -11.76 -1.89 -6.62
CA GLN A 93 -12.21 -3.15 -7.23
C GLN A 93 -12.97 -4.07 -6.26
N ARG A 94 -12.82 -3.86 -4.95
CA ARG A 94 -13.51 -4.61 -3.90
C ARG A 94 -14.86 -3.99 -3.50
N GLY A 95 -15.30 -2.92 -4.18
CA GLY A 95 -16.54 -2.21 -3.88
C GLY A 95 -16.46 -1.27 -2.67
N THR A 96 -15.31 -1.20 -2.00
CA THR A 96 -15.07 -0.27 -0.89
C THR A 96 -14.52 1.06 -1.39
N ASN A 97 -14.67 2.13 -0.62
CA ASN A 97 -14.07 3.42 -0.96
C ASN A 97 -12.54 3.41 -0.80
N VAL A 98 -11.87 4.31 -1.52
CA VAL A 98 -10.41 4.45 -1.45
C VAL A 98 -10.00 4.99 -0.07
N THR A 99 -9.13 4.23 0.61
CA THR A 99 -8.66 4.60 1.94
C THR A 99 -7.83 5.89 1.94
N SER A 100 -7.89 6.65 3.04
CA SER A 100 -7.03 7.83 3.24
C SER A 100 -5.54 7.51 3.16
N ALA A 101 -5.13 6.30 3.58
CA ALA A 101 -3.76 5.84 3.46
C ALA A 101 -3.30 5.75 2.00
N THR A 102 -4.16 5.29 1.09
CA THR A 102 -3.86 5.25 -0.36
C THR A 102 -3.70 6.66 -0.92
N VAL A 103 -4.63 7.56 -0.60
CA VAL A 103 -4.55 8.97 -1.08
C VAL A 103 -3.32 9.67 -0.53
N ARG A 104 -2.94 9.43 0.74
CA ARG A 104 -1.70 9.95 1.32
C ARG A 104 -0.45 9.47 0.57
N LYS A 105 -0.42 8.21 0.12
CA LYS A 105 0.69 7.70 -0.71
C LYS A 105 0.77 8.44 -2.03
N GLU A 106 -0.36 8.67 -2.69
CA GLU A 106 -0.43 9.45 -3.94
C GLU A 106 0.07 10.90 -3.74
N ILE A 107 -0.36 11.59 -2.69
CA ILE A 107 0.12 12.96 -2.36
C ILE A 107 1.62 12.95 -2.01
N THR A 108 2.11 11.90 -1.36
CA THR A 108 3.54 11.74 -1.05
C THR A 108 4.36 11.57 -2.33
N THR A 109 3.85 10.80 -3.30
CA THR A 109 4.47 10.68 -4.63
C THR A 109 4.47 12.02 -5.36
N LEU A 110 3.36 12.77 -5.36
CA LEU A 110 3.32 14.11 -5.94
C LEU A 110 4.37 15.03 -5.31
N ARG A 111 4.52 15.00 -3.98
CA ARG A 111 5.53 15.79 -3.27
C ARG A 111 6.96 15.38 -3.63
N ALA A 112 7.20 14.08 -3.82
CA ALA A 112 8.52 13.59 -4.24
C ALA A 112 8.89 14.10 -5.64
N ILE A 113 7.93 14.05 -6.58
CA ILE A 113 8.06 14.63 -7.92
C ILE A 113 8.33 16.14 -7.82
N TRP A 114 7.54 16.85 -7.00
CA TRP A 114 7.70 18.29 -6.81
C TRP A 114 9.08 18.68 -6.30
N ASN A 115 9.56 18.02 -5.24
CA ASN A 115 10.89 18.27 -4.68
C ASN A 115 12.01 18.00 -5.70
N TRP A 116 11.86 16.95 -6.51
CA TRP A 116 12.80 16.66 -7.60
C TRP A 116 12.79 17.74 -8.69
N SER A 117 11.63 18.36 -8.96
CA SER A 117 11.48 19.39 -9.98
C SER A 117 11.95 20.79 -9.54
N VAL A 118 11.95 21.12 -8.26
CA VAL A 118 12.41 22.43 -7.74
C VAL A 118 13.87 22.76 -8.13
N GLY A 119 14.72 21.75 -8.32
CA GLY A 119 16.10 21.97 -8.78
C GLY A 119 16.25 22.20 -10.29
N ARG A 120 15.18 21.98 -11.07
CA ARG A 120 15.18 22.05 -12.54
C ARG A 120 14.32 23.19 -13.07
N TYR A 121 13.29 23.56 -12.32
CA TYR A 121 12.28 24.51 -12.71
C TYR A 121 12.02 25.49 -11.58
N GLU A 122 11.59 26.69 -11.93
CA GLU A 122 11.24 27.75 -10.98
C GLU A 122 9.88 27.51 -10.30
N LEU A 123 9.75 26.35 -9.65
CA LEU A 123 8.57 26.02 -8.86
C LEU A 123 8.71 26.61 -7.46
N GLY A 124 7.61 27.16 -6.95
CA GLY A 124 7.50 27.55 -5.56
C GLY A 124 7.48 26.35 -4.61
N ASP A 125 7.33 26.65 -3.31
CA ASP A 125 7.20 25.62 -2.29
C ASP A 125 5.92 24.78 -2.48
N PHE A 126 6.05 23.46 -2.27
CA PHE A 126 4.89 22.57 -2.28
C PHE A 126 3.94 22.92 -1.12
N PRO A 127 2.61 22.94 -1.33
CA PRO A 127 1.65 23.22 -0.26
C PRO A 127 1.81 22.31 0.97
N SER A 128 1.59 22.87 2.16
CA SER A 128 1.79 22.14 3.42
C SER A 128 0.80 20.98 3.58
N VAL A 129 1.30 19.75 3.40
CA VAL A 129 0.53 18.48 3.54
C VAL A 129 -0.18 18.35 4.89
N LYS A 130 0.35 18.98 5.96
CA LYS A 130 -0.23 18.95 7.30
C LYS A 130 -1.59 19.65 7.40
N LYS A 131 -1.90 20.55 6.47
CA LYS A 131 -3.16 21.30 6.44
C LYS A 131 -4.26 20.59 5.63
N LEU A 132 -3.95 19.46 4.98
CA LEU A 132 -4.91 18.72 4.17
C LEU A 132 -5.84 17.89 5.05
N SER A 133 -7.13 17.88 4.69
CA SER A 133 -8.15 17.13 5.40
C SER A 133 -8.34 15.75 4.80
N TYR A 134 -8.10 14.70 5.59
CA TYR A 134 -8.32 13.32 5.18
C TYR A 134 -9.49 12.73 5.96
N ALA A 135 -10.37 11.98 5.28
CA ALA A 135 -11.33 11.13 5.99
C ALA A 135 -10.59 10.22 6.97
N LYS A 136 -11.20 10.02 8.15
CA LYS A 136 -10.68 9.07 9.14
C LYS A 136 -10.64 7.70 8.49
N SER A 137 -9.47 7.07 8.52
CA SER A 137 -9.39 5.65 8.19
C SER A 137 -9.92 4.86 9.36
N ASP A 138 -10.75 3.85 9.08
CA ASP A 138 -11.01 2.82 10.06
C ASP A 138 -9.69 2.10 10.37
N GLU A 139 -9.38 1.97 11.65
CA GLU A 139 -8.22 1.24 12.09
C GLU A 139 -8.46 -0.25 11.81
N LYS A 140 -7.41 -0.94 11.33
CA LYS A 140 -7.51 -2.39 11.15
C LYS A 140 -7.82 -3.04 12.51
N PRO A 141 -8.63 -4.11 12.54
CA PRO A 141 -8.86 -4.82 13.78
C PRO A 141 -7.53 -5.30 14.37
N PRO A 142 -7.43 -5.44 15.71
CA PRO A 142 -6.23 -5.97 16.33
C PRO A 142 -5.94 -7.37 15.79
N PHE A 143 -4.66 -7.75 15.78
CA PHE A 143 -4.25 -9.10 15.41
C PHE A 143 -4.94 -10.15 16.27
N GLN A 144 -5.46 -11.21 15.64
CA GLN A 144 -6.28 -12.23 16.27
C GLN A 144 -5.90 -13.63 15.81
N THR A 145 -6.09 -14.62 16.68
CA THR A 145 -5.86 -16.02 16.33
C THR A 145 -6.98 -16.57 15.45
N TYR A 146 -6.71 -17.67 14.75
CA TYR A 146 -7.70 -18.36 13.93
C TYR A 146 -8.98 -18.69 14.71
N GLU A 147 -8.84 -19.20 15.95
CA GLU A 147 -9.97 -19.56 16.81
C GLU A 147 -10.81 -18.34 17.21
N GLN A 148 -10.17 -17.19 17.47
CA GLN A 148 -10.87 -15.95 17.80
C GLN A 148 -11.71 -15.44 16.64
N ILE A 149 -11.13 -15.43 15.43
CA ILE A 149 -11.82 -15.01 14.21
C ILE A 149 -12.99 -15.95 13.92
N HIS A 150 -12.78 -17.27 14.01
CA HIS A 150 -13.85 -18.25 13.83
C HIS A 150 -15.01 -18.02 14.79
N ARG A 151 -14.70 -17.83 16.08
CA ARG A 151 -15.73 -17.58 17.09
C ARG A 151 -16.55 -16.32 16.77
N GLN A 152 -15.92 -15.25 16.30
CA GLN A 152 -16.63 -14.02 15.92
C GLN A 152 -17.53 -14.23 14.70
N ILE A 153 -17.05 -14.98 13.70
CA ILE A 153 -17.85 -15.31 12.52
C ILE A 153 -19.04 -16.21 12.89
N GLU A 154 -18.81 -17.22 13.75
CA GLU A 154 -19.85 -18.14 14.23
C GLU A 154 -20.91 -17.45 15.10
N CYS A 155 -20.53 -16.41 15.85
CA CYS A 155 -21.49 -15.57 16.57
C CYS A 155 -22.46 -14.82 15.64
N GLY A 156 -22.13 -14.68 14.34
CA GLY A 156 -22.98 -14.03 13.35
C GLY A 156 -23.01 -12.50 13.46
N GLY A 157 -23.81 -11.86 12.60
CA GLY A 157 -23.99 -10.39 12.61
C GLY A 157 -22.90 -9.58 11.88
N LEU A 158 -21.89 -10.25 11.32
CA LEU A 158 -20.85 -9.62 10.51
C LEU A 158 -21.16 -9.77 9.02
N THR A 159 -21.02 -8.66 8.29
CA THR A 159 -21.04 -8.64 6.83
C THR A 159 -19.83 -9.40 6.26
N ASP A 160 -19.93 -9.89 5.02
CA ASP A 160 -18.82 -10.58 4.34
C ASP A 160 -17.53 -9.74 4.31
N GLN A 161 -17.67 -8.42 4.19
CA GLN A 161 -16.53 -7.49 4.24
C GLN A 161 -15.88 -7.48 5.62
N GLN A 162 -16.66 -7.38 6.70
CA GLN A 162 -16.12 -7.40 8.06
C GLN A 162 -15.45 -8.74 8.38
N GLN A 163 -16.02 -9.85 7.90
CA GLN A 163 -15.37 -11.16 8.04
C GLN A 163 -14.02 -11.19 7.31
N HIS A 164 -13.94 -10.62 6.10
CA HIS A 164 -12.68 -10.50 5.37
C HIS A 164 -11.65 -9.63 6.10
N GLU A 165 -12.07 -8.51 6.68
CA GLU A 165 -11.21 -7.62 7.47
C GLU A 165 -10.62 -8.34 8.71
N LEU A 166 -11.41 -9.19 9.36
CA LEU A 166 -10.89 -10.05 10.45
C LEU A 166 -9.80 -11.00 9.94
N TRP A 167 -10.00 -11.61 8.77
CA TRP A 167 -9.00 -12.50 8.17
C TRP A 167 -7.72 -11.77 7.75
N GLU A 168 -7.79 -10.49 7.40
CA GLU A 168 -6.58 -9.66 7.17
C GLU A 168 -5.76 -9.45 8.46
N ALA A 169 -6.37 -9.59 9.64
CA ALA A 169 -5.73 -9.49 10.95
C ALA A 169 -5.38 -10.86 11.57
N LEU A 170 -5.42 -11.94 10.78
CA LEU A 170 -5.04 -13.27 11.26
C LEU A 170 -3.55 -13.32 11.65
N PHE A 171 -3.29 -13.73 12.88
CA PHE A 171 -1.98 -14.06 13.40
C PHE A 171 -1.85 -15.58 13.61
N LEU A 172 -0.81 -16.16 13.03
CA LEU A 172 -0.49 -17.58 13.18
C LEU A 172 0.54 -17.77 14.30
N SER A 173 0.27 -18.70 15.20
CA SER A 173 1.24 -19.16 16.19
C SER A 173 2.41 -19.90 15.51
N LEU A 174 3.53 -20.05 16.22
CA LEU A 174 4.71 -20.77 15.71
C LEU A 174 4.39 -22.20 15.26
N ASN A 175 3.49 -22.89 15.97
CA ASN A 175 3.07 -24.24 15.62
C ASN A 175 2.24 -24.26 14.33
N GLU A 176 1.32 -23.30 14.17
CA GLU A 176 0.52 -23.17 12.96
C GLU A 176 1.38 -22.78 11.74
N VAL A 177 2.37 -21.90 11.94
CA VAL A 177 3.38 -21.59 10.91
C VAL A 177 4.17 -22.85 10.53
N ALA A 178 4.60 -23.65 11.50
CA ALA A 178 5.34 -24.89 11.22
C ALA A 178 4.51 -25.91 10.41
N GLU A 179 3.23 -26.10 10.77
CA GLU A 179 2.34 -26.98 10.00
C GLU A 179 2.01 -26.41 8.62
N LEU A 180 1.85 -25.08 8.47
CA LEU A 180 1.69 -24.43 7.18
C LEU A 180 2.92 -24.65 6.29
N LEU A 181 4.13 -24.46 6.82
CA LEU A 181 5.37 -24.68 6.08
C LEU A 181 5.54 -26.14 5.66
N LYS A 182 5.16 -27.08 6.52
CA LYS A 182 5.16 -28.52 6.23
C LYS A 182 4.15 -28.87 5.13
N TYR A 183 2.98 -28.23 5.14
CA TYR A 183 2.00 -28.38 4.06
C TYR A 183 2.52 -27.81 2.74
N VAL A 184 3.03 -26.58 2.74
CA VAL A 184 3.62 -25.93 1.56
C VAL A 184 4.77 -26.77 1.02
N ARG A 185 5.63 -27.33 1.85
CA ARG A 185 6.73 -28.21 1.42
C ARG A 185 6.26 -29.46 0.68
N LYS A 186 5.12 -30.03 1.07
CA LYS A 186 4.54 -31.22 0.42
C LYS A 186 3.77 -30.87 -0.86
N ALA A 187 3.11 -29.72 -0.88
CA ALA A 187 2.20 -29.33 -1.95
C ALA A 187 2.86 -28.44 -3.02
N ALA A 188 3.97 -27.77 -2.71
CA ALA A 188 4.61 -26.85 -3.63
C ALA A 188 5.22 -27.59 -4.82
N VAL A 189 4.72 -27.28 -6.01
CA VAL A 189 5.26 -27.75 -7.30
C VAL A 189 6.61 -27.07 -7.61
N GLN A 190 6.82 -25.87 -7.06
CA GLN A 190 7.97 -25.01 -7.34
C GLN A 190 8.90 -24.97 -6.12
N PRO A 191 10.17 -25.41 -6.22
CA PRO A 191 11.09 -25.49 -5.07
C PRO A 191 11.34 -24.16 -4.34
N PHE A 192 11.26 -23.04 -5.04
CA PHE A 192 11.56 -21.71 -4.47
C PHE A 192 10.45 -21.15 -3.56
N VAL A 193 9.26 -21.74 -3.56
CA VAL A 193 8.16 -21.28 -2.69
C VAL A 193 8.48 -21.56 -1.22
N TYR A 194 9.23 -22.62 -0.94
CA TYR A 194 9.66 -22.97 0.41
C TYR A 194 10.85 -22.13 0.88
N THR A 195 11.77 -21.73 -0.02
CA THR A 195 12.98 -20.99 0.34
C THR A 195 12.72 -19.54 0.74
N ARG A 196 11.55 -18.97 0.40
CA ARG A 196 11.16 -17.60 0.78
C ARG A 196 10.63 -17.49 2.22
N PHE A 197 10.33 -18.62 2.87
CA PHE A 197 10.05 -18.64 4.30
C PHE A 197 11.36 -18.89 5.04
N PRO A 198 11.87 -17.95 5.85
CA PRO A 198 13.06 -18.20 6.65
C PRO A 198 12.74 -19.37 7.57
N THR A 199 13.39 -20.51 7.32
CA THR A 199 13.29 -21.63 8.24
C THR A 199 13.76 -21.15 9.62
N PRO A 200 13.08 -21.49 10.72
CA PRO A 200 13.52 -21.13 12.07
C PRO A 200 14.93 -21.63 12.41
N SER A 201 15.50 -22.54 11.60
CA SER A 201 16.90 -22.98 11.71
C SER A 201 17.93 -21.87 11.48
N LEU A 202 17.61 -20.80 10.73
CA LEU A 202 18.51 -19.64 10.60
C LEU A 202 18.47 -18.73 11.85
N CYS A 203 17.41 -18.78 12.65
CA CYS A 203 17.35 -18.10 13.95
C CYS A 203 18.14 -18.85 15.04
N ALA A 204 18.23 -20.19 14.95
CA ALA A 204 19.01 -21.00 15.90
C ALA A 204 20.53 -20.82 15.75
N ILE A 205 21.01 -20.47 14.55
CA ILE A 205 22.45 -20.24 14.31
C ILE A 205 22.93 -18.92 14.96
N LEU A 206 22.05 -17.94 15.19
CA LEU A 206 22.39 -16.71 15.92
C LEU A 206 22.31 -16.84 17.45
N PHE A 207 21.61 -17.85 17.99
CA PHE A 207 21.54 -18.07 19.44
C PHE A 207 22.62 -19.03 19.98
N THR A 208 23.36 -19.71 19.10
CA THR A 208 24.45 -20.63 19.47
C THR A 208 25.84 -19.96 19.46
N LEU A 209 25.89 -18.63 19.67
CA LEU A 209 27.12 -17.87 19.94
C LEU A 209 27.10 -17.16 21.31
N ALA A 210 26.04 -17.33 22.12
CA ALA A 210 25.93 -16.75 23.46
C ALA A 210 26.08 -17.77 24.61
N ALA A 211 26.41 -19.03 24.31
CA ALA A 211 26.66 -20.07 25.31
C ALA A 211 28.13 -20.53 25.29
N MET A 212 29.05 -19.60 25.54
CA MET A 212 30.41 -19.98 25.96
C MET A 212 30.40 -20.33 27.46
N PRO A 213 30.93 -21.49 27.86
CA PRO A 213 30.99 -21.89 29.27
C PRO A 213 32.03 -21.05 30.02
N HIS A 214 31.56 -20.39 31.08
CA HIS A 214 32.38 -19.65 32.03
C HIS A 214 33.34 -20.61 32.74
N ARG A 215 34.63 -20.44 32.47
CA ARG A 215 35.75 -21.09 33.17
C ARG A 215 35.70 -20.66 34.64
N GLN A 216 35.60 -21.62 35.57
CA GLN A 216 35.81 -21.41 37.00
C GLN A 216 37.24 -21.78 37.38
N SER A 217 37.82 -21.02 38.32
CA SER A 217 38.53 -21.47 39.55
C SER A 217 39.65 -20.46 39.92
N PRO A 218 40.21 -20.48 41.15
CA PRO A 218 39.60 -20.03 42.40
C PRO A 218 40.55 -19.06 43.16
N SER A 219 40.14 -18.51 44.33
CA SER A 219 40.99 -18.36 45.55
C SER A 219 40.63 -17.16 46.45
N LYS A 220 40.31 -17.51 47.71
CA LYS A 220 40.58 -16.84 49.00
C LYS A 220 39.68 -15.69 49.52
N ARG A 221 39.02 -16.04 50.64
CA ARG A 221 38.47 -15.29 51.80
C ARG A 221 39.47 -14.26 52.39
N PRO A 222 39.08 -13.29 53.27
CA PRO A 222 38.07 -13.47 54.33
C PRO A 222 37.13 -12.31 54.73
N ALA A 223 36.05 -12.75 55.39
CA ALA A 223 35.25 -12.22 56.50
C ALA A 223 35.27 -10.71 56.84
N VAL A 224 34.07 -10.11 56.83
CA VAL A 224 33.65 -9.06 57.77
C VAL A 224 32.22 -9.39 58.26
N VAL A 225 31.97 -8.93 59.47
CA VAL A 225 31.03 -9.36 60.51
C VAL A 225 29.91 -8.31 60.69
N ARG A 226 28.75 -8.74 61.23
CA ARG A 226 27.59 -7.96 61.78
C ARG A 226 26.63 -7.33 60.74
N ASN A 227 25.31 -7.21 60.96
CA ASN A 227 24.41 -7.65 62.03
C ASN A 227 22.96 -7.64 61.54
N SER A 228 22.18 -8.48 62.21
CA SER A 228 20.72 -8.67 62.25
C SER A 228 19.83 -7.41 62.26
N THR A 229 18.65 -7.49 61.63
CA THR A 229 17.33 -7.24 62.28
C THR A 229 16.16 -7.57 61.32
N GLU A 230 15.34 -8.56 61.74
CA GLU A 230 13.85 -8.56 61.76
C GLU A 230 13.04 -8.22 60.47
N ARG A 231 11.91 -8.81 60.10
CA ARG A 231 10.94 -9.78 60.64
C ARG A 231 9.99 -10.22 59.48
N PRO A 232 9.14 -11.25 59.66
CA PRO A 232 8.45 -11.94 58.57
C PRO A 232 7.01 -11.46 58.32
N GLN A 233 6.53 -11.56 57.08
CA GLN A 233 5.09 -11.64 56.80
C GLN A 233 4.75 -12.93 56.06
N ARG A 234 3.95 -13.75 56.77
CA ARG A 234 3.18 -14.88 56.25
C ARG A 234 2.07 -14.34 55.34
N ARG A 235 1.92 -14.89 54.14
CA ARG A 235 0.58 -15.09 53.55
C ARG A 235 0.50 -16.46 52.88
N ARG A 236 -0.46 -17.24 53.38
CA ARG A 236 -1.02 -18.46 52.80
C ARG A 236 -1.62 -18.12 51.44
N ILE A 237 -1.32 -18.89 50.40
CA ILE A 237 -2.23 -19.10 49.27
C ILE A 237 -2.23 -20.60 48.93
N SER A 238 -3.45 -21.09 48.78
CA SER A 238 -3.92 -22.46 48.68
C SER A 238 -3.59 -23.15 47.36
N CYS A 239 -3.36 -24.47 47.45
CA CYS A 239 -3.42 -25.45 46.37
C CYS A 239 -4.62 -25.25 45.45
N TRP A 240 -4.37 -25.12 44.15
CA TRP A 240 -5.28 -25.59 43.11
C TRP A 240 -4.55 -26.61 42.25
N SER A 241 -4.96 -27.87 42.42
CA SER A 241 -4.61 -28.98 41.54
C SER A 241 -5.49 -28.87 40.30
N THR A 242 -4.88 -28.74 39.13
CA THR A 242 -5.59 -29.05 37.87
C THR A 242 -4.71 -29.91 36.99
N ARG A 243 -5.28 -31.07 36.71
CA ARG A 243 -4.80 -32.22 35.96
C ARG A 243 -4.66 -31.86 34.47
N CYS A 244 -3.46 -31.97 33.92
CA CYS A 244 -3.22 -31.98 32.48
C CYS A 244 -3.66 -33.34 31.89
N GLN A 245 -4.76 -33.34 31.15
CA GLN A 245 -5.03 -34.28 30.05
C GLN A 245 -5.06 -33.39 28.80
N GLY A 246 -4.29 -33.63 27.74
CA GLY A 246 -4.25 -34.87 26.98
C GLY A 246 -4.91 -34.62 25.62
N SER A 247 -4.21 -33.86 24.76
CA SER A 247 -4.20 -33.93 23.28
C SER A 247 -5.40 -34.58 22.56
N LYS A 248 -6.25 -33.75 21.93
CA LYS A 248 -7.00 -34.09 20.69
C LYS A 248 -7.23 -32.83 19.84
N LEU A 249 -6.23 -32.46 19.03
CA LEU A 249 -6.33 -31.43 17.99
C LEU A 249 -5.65 -31.95 16.72
N ALA A 250 -6.28 -32.96 16.12
CA ALA A 250 -5.88 -33.52 14.84
C ALA A 250 -7.15 -33.87 14.04
N SER A 251 -7.98 -32.86 13.73
CA SER A 251 -9.09 -33.03 12.76
C SER A 251 -9.76 -31.73 12.28
N LYS A 252 -9.31 -30.53 12.65
CA LYS A 252 -10.02 -29.27 12.35
C LYS A 252 -9.25 -28.32 11.43
N ILE A 253 -8.88 -28.78 10.24
CA ILE A 253 -8.62 -27.87 9.12
C ILE A 253 -9.60 -28.28 8.01
N PRO A 254 -10.78 -27.63 7.91
CA PRO A 254 -11.60 -27.76 6.72
C PRO A 254 -10.81 -27.15 5.56
N LEU A 255 -10.61 -27.92 4.51
CA LEU A 255 -9.91 -27.50 3.31
C LEU A 255 -10.49 -26.17 2.79
N MET A 256 -9.62 -25.18 2.61
CA MET A 256 -9.83 -24.08 1.66
C MET A 256 -9.97 -24.66 0.24
N ARG A 257 -11.18 -25.10 -0.10
CA ARG A 257 -11.56 -25.61 -1.42
C ARG A 257 -12.60 -24.72 -2.09
N HIS A 258 -12.48 -23.40 -1.99
CA HIS A 258 -13.23 -22.48 -2.87
C HIS A 258 -12.46 -21.18 -3.08
N CYS A 259 -11.56 -21.18 -4.06
CA CYS A 259 -11.23 -20.05 -4.97
C CYS A 259 -9.93 -20.33 -5.73
N VAL A 260 -9.94 -21.31 -6.63
CA VAL A 260 -9.03 -21.30 -7.78
C VAL A 260 -9.94 -21.26 -9.00
N ARG A 261 -10.27 -20.06 -9.48
CA ARG A 261 -10.84 -19.90 -10.82
C ARG A 261 -9.80 -20.47 -11.78
N ARG A 262 -10.18 -21.51 -12.55
CA ARG A 262 -9.39 -22.00 -13.68
C ARG A 262 -9.10 -20.80 -14.58
N LEU A 263 -7.82 -20.49 -14.80
CA LEU A 263 -7.43 -19.64 -15.91
C LEU A 263 -7.84 -20.36 -17.21
N PRO A 264 -8.52 -19.67 -18.15
CA PRO A 264 -8.92 -20.27 -19.41
C PRO A 264 -7.67 -20.73 -20.18
N THR A 265 -7.75 -21.92 -20.75
CA THR A 265 -6.67 -22.45 -21.57
C THR A 265 -6.75 -21.83 -22.97
N PRO A 266 -5.65 -21.77 -23.74
CA PRO A 266 -5.66 -21.25 -25.11
C PRO A 266 -6.63 -22.00 -26.06
N ALA A 267 -7.14 -23.17 -25.67
CA ALA A 267 -8.12 -23.95 -26.42
C ALA A 267 -9.55 -23.36 -26.38
N ASP A 268 -9.87 -22.52 -25.38
CA ASP A 268 -11.22 -21.99 -25.16
C ASP A 268 -11.58 -20.82 -26.10
N ARG A 269 -10.65 -20.35 -26.96
CA ARG A 269 -10.87 -19.23 -27.91
C ARG A 269 -11.46 -19.62 -29.26
N LYS A 270 -11.70 -20.91 -29.54
CA LYS A 270 -12.22 -21.39 -30.83
C LYS A 270 -13.63 -21.96 -30.73
N SER A 271 -14.60 -21.18 -30.27
CA SER A 271 -15.99 -21.40 -30.66
C SER A 271 -16.76 -20.08 -30.65
N GLY A 272 -16.77 -19.43 -31.82
CA GLY A 272 -17.66 -18.31 -32.06
C GLY A 272 -19.12 -18.78 -32.08
N ARG A 273 -19.95 -18.15 -31.25
CA ARG A 273 -21.38 -17.97 -31.48
C ARG A 273 -21.84 -16.74 -30.69
N CYS A 274 -21.86 -15.60 -31.38
CA CYS A 274 -22.57 -14.41 -30.91
C CYS A 274 -24.07 -14.71 -30.97
N ALA A 275 -24.70 -14.88 -29.81
CA ALA A 275 -26.15 -14.82 -29.70
C ALA A 275 -26.57 -13.36 -29.62
N ARG A 276 -27.20 -12.85 -30.68
CA ARG A 276 -28.00 -11.61 -30.64
C ARG A 276 -29.27 -11.87 -29.84
N PRO A 277 -29.73 -10.94 -28.99
CA PRO A 277 -31.14 -10.85 -28.65
C PRO A 277 -31.86 -9.94 -29.64
N CYS A 278 -32.83 -10.51 -30.35
CA CYS A 278 -34.00 -9.81 -30.90
C CYS A 278 -34.65 -9.00 -29.75
N GLY A 279 -34.98 -7.73 -29.89
CA GLY A 279 -36.06 -7.23 -30.72
C GLY A 279 -37.35 -7.16 -29.90
N HIS A 280 -37.68 -6.00 -29.33
CA HIS A 280 -39.04 -5.64 -28.91
C HIS A 280 -39.33 -4.18 -29.27
N SER A 281 -40.23 -4.04 -30.26
CA SER A 281 -41.00 -2.84 -30.53
C SER A 281 -42.09 -2.69 -29.47
N VAL A 282 -42.30 -1.48 -28.97
CA VAL A 282 -43.62 -1.04 -28.48
C VAL A 282 -43.86 0.36 -29.01
N MET A 283 -44.80 0.45 -29.96
CA MET A 283 -45.57 1.66 -30.26
C MET A 283 -46.71 1.80 -29.24
N GLY A 284 -47.03 3.04 -28.88
CA GLY A 284 -48.28 3.45 -28.23
C GLY A 284 -48.21 4.94 -27.96
N SER A 285 -48.64 5.80 -28.89
CA SER A 285 -50.01 6.31 -29.09
C SER A 285 -50.43 7.36 -28.05
N ALA A 286 -50.84 8.50 -28.60
CA ALA A 286 -51.25 9.75 -27.97
C ALA A 286 -52.40 9.66 -26.95
N SER A 287 -52.47 10.65 -26.05
CA SER A 287 -53.71 11.38 -25.71
C SER A 287 -53.40 12.58 -24.79
N SER A 288 -54.11 13.69 -25.08
CA SER A 288 -54.26 14.98 -24.38
C SER A 288 -53.18 16.04 -24.59
#